data_AF-A0A5B9WFP1-F1
#
_entry.id   AF-A0A5B9WFP1-F1
#
_cell.length_a   1.000
_cell.length_b   1.000
_cell.length_c   1.000
_cell.angle_alpha   90.00
_cell.angle_beta   90.00
_cell.angle_gamma   90.00
#
_symmetry.space_group_name_H-M   'P 1'
#
loop_
_entity.id
_entity.type
_entity.pdbx_description
1 polymer ?
#
loop_
_entity_poly.entity_id
_entity_poly.type
_entity_poly.pdbx_seq_one_letter_code
_entity_poly.pdbx_strand_id
1 'polypeptide(L)'
;MTLTVHLPDDLERRLRECAARDGRAPEEYVVLLIERDAAGQGGGRPVESAGLSPGRAASLSDSEFEALLDELAVGPGLPPLPADFSRADLYADHD
;
A
#
# COMPACT_ATOMS: atom_id res chain seq x y z
N MET A 1 8.28 -5.83 -31.07
CA MET A 1 8.86 -4.95 -30.04
C MET A 1 9.14 -5.78 -28.81
N THR A 2 10.31 -5.63 -28.20
CA THR A 2 10.73 -6.40 -27.01
C THR A 2 10.95 -5.42 -25.86
N LEU A 3 10.31 -5.65 -24.72
CA LEU A 3 10.47 -4.86 -23.50
C LEU A 3 11.37 -5.63 -22.53
N THR A 4 12.44 -5.01 -22.04
CA THR A 4 13.31 -5.59 -21.00
C THR A 4 13.11 -4.79 -19.72
N VAL A 5 12.67 -5.48 -18.65
CA VAL A 5 12.41 -4.87 -17.35
C VAL A 5 13.35 -5.48 -16.33
N HIS A 6 14.09 -4.65 -15.61
CA HIS A 6 14.94 -5.08 -14.51
C HIS A 6 14.14 -4.99 -13.21
N LEU A 7 13.89 -6.14 -12.59
CA LEU A 7 13.16 -6.26 -11.34
C LEU A 7 14.15 -6.65 -10.23
N PRO A 8 13.99 -6.13 -9.00
CA PRO A 8 14.68 -6.67 -7.84
C PRO A 8 14.28 -8.13 -7.59
N ASP A 9 15.20 -8.94 -7.06
CA ASP A 9 14.98 -10.39 -6.85
C ASP A 9 13.72 -10.68 -6.01
N ASP A 10 13.46 -9.87 -4.99
CA ASP A 10 12.26 -10.01 -4.15
C ASP A 10 10.96 -9.76 -4.93
N LEU A 11 10.98 -8.84 -5.88
CA LEU A 11 9.80 -8.52 -6.69
C LEU A 11 9.58 -9.57 -7.77
N GLU A 12 10.66 -10.10 -8.36
CA GLU A 12 10.59 -11.23 -9.30
C GLU A 12 10.01 -12.48 -8.62
N ARG A 13 10.46 -12.80 -7.40
CA ARG A 13 9.91 -13.91 -6.61
C ARG A 13 8.41 -13.74 -6.39
N ARG A 14 7.99 -12.57 -5.90
CA ARG A 14 6.56 -12.28 -5.64
C ARG A 14 5.73 -12.30 -6.92
N LEU A 15 6.28 -11.80 -8.03
CA LEU A 15 5.58 -11.82 -9.32
C LEU A 15 5.38 -13.26 -9.82
N ARG A 16 6.39 -14.10 -9.68
CA ARG A 16 6.29 -15.54 -10.01
C ARG A 16 5.27 -16.25 -9.13
N GLU A 17 5.24 -15.96 -7.83
CA GLU A 17 4.24 -16.51 -6.90
C GLU A 17 2.81 -16.09 -7.26
N CYS A 18 2.60 -14.81 -7.59
CA CYS A 18 1.30 -14.30 -8.02
C CYS A 18 0.86 -14.92 -9.36
N ALA A 19 1.76 -15.00 -10.33
CA ALA A 19 1.47 -15.61 -11.63
C ALA A 19 1.13 -17.11 -11.48
N ALA A 20 1.87 -17.83 -10.63
CA ALA A 20 1.60 -19.23 -10.34
C ALA A 20 0.24 -19.45 -9.66
N ARG A 21 -0.16 -18.54 -8.76
CA ARG A 21 -1.49 -18.57 -8.11
C ARG A 21 -2.63 -18.42 -9.11
N ASP A 22 -2.42 -17.60 -10.13
CA ASP A 22 -3.38 -17.37 -11.21
C ASP A 22 -3.23 -18.39 -12.37
N GLY A 23 -2.31 -19.35 -12.24
CA GLY A 23 -2.05 -20.40 -13.22
C GLY A 23 -1.41 -19.91 -14.52
N ARG A 24 -0.75 -18.75 -14.49
CA ARG A 24 -0.20 -18.05 -15.66
C ARG A 24 1.32 -17.98 -15.63
N ALA A 25 1.90 -17.75 -16.80
CA ALA A 25 3.31 -17.39 -16.91
C ALA A 25 3.54 -15.97 -16.36
N PRO A 26 4.71 -15.70 -15.75
CA PRO A 26 5.01 -14.39 -15.18
C PRO A 26 4.98 -13.26 -16.23
N GLU A 27 5.35 -13.54 -17.48
CA GLU A 27 5.34 -12.57 -18.57
C GLU A 27 3.91 -12.18 -18.96
N GLU A 28 3.00 -13.16 -19.06
CA GLU A 28 1.58 -12.91 -19.34
C GLU A 28 0.92 -12.11 -18.22
N TYR A 29 1.33 -12.37 -16.99
CA TYR A 29 0.85 -11.63 -15.82
C TYR A 29 1.29 -10.17 -15.85
N VAL A 30 2.55 -9.89 -16.25
CA VAL A 30 3.06 -8.52 -16.42
C VAL A 30 2.30 -7.77 -17.51
N VAL A 31 2.06 -8.40 -18.66
CA VAL A 31 1.29 -7.77 -19.75
C VAL A 31 -0.11 -7.40 -19.28
N LEU A 32 -0.80 -8.32 -18.59
CA LEU A 32 -2.13 -8.06 -18.04
C LEU A 32 -2.12 -6.91 -17.02
N LEU A 33 -1.10 -6.83 -16.16
CA LEU A 33 -0.94 -5.72 -15.23
C LEU A 33 -0.78 -4.38 -15.95
N ILE A 34 0.02 -4.33 -17.02
CA ILE A 34 0.23 -3.14 -17.84
C ILE A 34 -1.08 -2.73 -18.53
N GLU A 35 -1.80 -3.67 -19.13
CA GLU A 35 -3.08 -3.41 -19.79
C GLU A 35 -4.13 -2.90 -18.80
N ARG A 36 -4.18 -3.49 -17.59
CA ARG A 36 -5.11 -3.08 -16.54
C ARG A 36 -4.81 -1.67 -16.02
N ASP A 37 -3.53 -1.32 -15.91
CA ASP A 37 -3.11 0.03 -15.50
C ASP A 37 -3.41 1.05 -16.60
N ALA A 38 -3.10 0.72 -17.86
CA ALA A 38 -3.40 1.57 -19.02
C ALA A 38 -4.91 1.79 -19.22
N ALA A 39 -5.75 0.82 -18.86
CA ALA A 39 -7.20 0.94 -18.90
C ALA A 39 -7.78 1.77 -17.73
N GLY A 40 -6.94 2.30 -16.82
CA GLY A 40 -7.39 3.00 -15.62
C GLY A 40 -8.10 2.10 -14.60
N GLN A 41 -8.05 0.78 -14.81
CA GLN A 41 -8.74 -0.25 -14.03
C GLN A 41 -7.82 -0.87 -12.96
N GLY A 42 -6.86 -0.07 -12.47
CA GLY A 42 -6.07 -0.36 -11.28
C GLY A 42 -6.90 -0.34 -9.99
N GLY A 43 -8.04 -1.02 -9.97
CA GLY A 43 -8.76 -1.46 -8.78
C GLY A 43 -8.04 -2.65 -8.17
N GLY A 44 -6.93 -2.39 -7.49
CA GLY A 44 -6.31 -3.33 -6.57
C GLY A 44 -6.86 -3.07 -5.18
N ARG A 45 -7.54 -4.08 -4.62
CA ARG A 45 -8.00 -4.18 -3.22
C ARG A 45 -7.04 -3.49 -2.23
N PRO A 46 -7.55 -2.87 -1.16
CA PRO A 46 -6.71 -2.37 -0.08
C PRO A 46 -5.98 -3.58 0.52
N VAL A 47 -4.70 -3.71 0.22
CA VAL A 47 -3.79 -4.42 1.10
C VAL A 47 -3.63 -3.46 2.27
N GLU A 48 -4.25 -3.83 3.39
CA GLU A 48 -3.94 -3.30 4.70
C GLU A 48 -2.45 -3.47 4.96
N SER A 49 -1.66 -2.49 4.55
CA SER A 49 -0.31 -2.27 5.02
C SER A 49 0.01 -0.82 4.76
N ALA A 50 -0.03 -0.07 5.86
CA ALA A 50 0.50 1.27 6.00
C ALA A 50 1.75 1.45 5.12
N GLY A 51 1.63 2.33 4.15
CA GLY A 51 2.67 2.57 3.16
C GLY A 51 2.18 3.62 2.19
N LEU A 52 2.16 4.87 2.66
CA LEU A 52 1.92 6.05 1.83
C LEU A 52 2.87 6.01 0.62
N SER A 53 2.38 5.61 -0.55
CA SER A 53 3.11 5.83 -1.81
C SER A 53 3.13 7.33 -2.07
N PRO A 54 4.29 8.00 -2.03
CA PRO A 54 4.38 9.42 -2.30
C PRO A 54 4.19 9.62 -3.81
N GLY A 55 2.97 9.95 -4.23
CA GLY A 55 2.69 10.21 -5.64
C GLY A 55 1.29 9.88 -6.11
N ARG A 56 0.48 9.19 -5.29
CA ARG A 56 -0.95 9.00 -5.57
C ARG A 56 -1.75 9.58 -4.41
N ALA A 57 -1.67 10.91 -4.27
CA ALA A 57 -2.68 11.61 -3.49
C ALA A 57 -4.01 11.32 -4.18
N ALA A 58 -4.90 10.60 -3.51
CA ALA A 58 -6.29 10.58 -3.90
C ALA A 58 -6.72 12.05 -3.99
N SER A 59 -7.28 12.47 -5.13
CA SER A 59 -7.85 13.80 -5.26
C SER A 59 -9.15 13.84 -4.46
N LEU A 60 -9.02 13.89 -3.13
CA LEU A 60 -10.13 14.10 -2.23
C LEU A 60 -10.57 15.55 -2.38
N SER A 61 -11.88 15.77 -2.43
CA SER A 61 -12.43 17.10 -2.17
C SER A 61 -12.17 17.49 -0.72
N ASP A 62 -12.12 18.79 -0.43
CA ASP A 62 -11.95 19.31 0.92
C ASP A 62 -13.01 18.72 1.89
N SER A 63 -14.25 18.56 1.41
CA SER A 63 -15.34 17.96 2.18
C SER A 63 -15.13 16.47 2.51
N GLU A 64 -14.54 15.70 1.59
CA GLU A 64 -14.24 14.28 1.85
C GLU A 64 -13.07 14.14 2.81
N PHE A 65 -12.09 15.04 2.71
CA PHE A 65 -10.97 15.08 3.63
C PHE A 65 -11.42 15.43 5.06
N GLU A 66 -12.25 16.46 5.24
CA GLU A 66 -12.81 16.82 6.54
C GLU A 66 -13.63 15.68 7.16
N ALA A 67 -14.47 15.01 6.36
CA ALA A 67 -15.26 13.87 6.83
C ALA A 67 -14.38 12.71 7.33
N LEU A 68 -13.27 12.41 6.65
CA LEU A 68 -12.32 11.39 7.06
C LEU A 68 -11.55 11.78 8.33
N LEU A 69 -11.23 13.07 8.49
CA LEU A 69 -10.61 13.58 9.72
C LEU A 69 -11.55 13.44 10.92
N ASP A 70 -12.83 13.78 10.73
CA ASP A 70 -13.84 13.62 11.77
C ASP A 70 -14.04 12.14 12.13
N GLU A 71 -14.07 11.25 11.14
CA GLU A 71 -14.14 9.80 11.38
C GLU A 71 -12.92 9.29 12.17
N LEU A 72 -11.72 9.74 11.82
CA LEU A 72 -10.48 9.38 12.52
C LEU A 72 -10.48 9.90 13.97
N ALA A 73 -11.00 11.10 14.19
CA ALA A 73 -11.07 11.72 15.52
C ALA A 73 -12.02 10.98 16.48
N VAL A 74 -13.02 10.29 15.95
CA VAL A 74 -13.95 9.45 16.72
C VAL A 74 -13.34 8.08 17.08
N GLY A 75 -12.06 7.85 16.72
CA GLY A 75 -11.33 6.59 16.87
C GLY A 75 -11.62 5.80 18.16
N PRO A 76 -11.42 4.47 18.13
CA PRO A 76 -11.78 3.59 19.25
C PRO A 76 -11.15 4.10 20.54
N GLY A 77 -11.92 4.12 21.63
CA GLY A 77 -11.45 4.58 22.93
C GLY A 77 -10.17 3.85 23.31
N LEU A 78 -9.03 4.54 23.20
CA LEU A 78 -7.72 3.97 23.47
C LEU A 78 -7.56 3.79 24.98
N PRO A 79 -6.86 2.73 25.42
CA PRO A 79 -6.52 2.59 26.82
C PRO A 79 -5.65 3.78 27.25
N PRO A 80 -5.83 4.30 28.48
CA PRO A 80 -4.98 5.36 29.00
C PRO A 80 -3.53 4.88 29.04
N LEU A 81 -2.61 5.78 28.67
CA LEU A 81 -1.19 5.51 28.78
C LEU A 81 -0.79 5.43 30.26
N PRO A 82 0.24 4.62 30.58
CA PRO A 82 0.85 4.61 31.90
C PRO A 82 1.30 6.01 32.35
N ALA A 83 1.27 6.27 33.65
CA ALA A 83 1.63 7.59 34.21
C ALA A 83 3.11 7.96 34.03
N ASP A 84 3.94 6.96 33.78
CA ASP A 84 5.37 7.05 33.50
C ASP A 84 5.70 7.04 32.00
N PHE A 85 4.69 6.90 31.12
CA PHE A 85 4.89 6.98 29.68
C PHE A 85 5.48 8.33 29.30
N SER A 86 6.64 8.28 28.67
CA SER A 86 7.41 9.46 28.28
C SER A 86 7.76 9.41 26.80
N ARG A 87 8.24 10.53 26.28
CA ARG A 87 8.76 10.59 24.92
C ARG A 87 9.98 9.70 24.72
N ALA A 88 10.72 9.35 25.79
CA ALA A 88 11.87 8.45 25.68
C ALA A 88 11.45 7.03 25.28
N ASP A 89 10.29 6.57 25.75
CA ASP A 89 9.73 5.25 25.43
C ASP A 89 9.39 5.08 23.95
N LEU A 90 9.14 6.18 23.22
CA LEU A 90 8.89 6.17 21.77
C LEU A 90 10.15 5.96 20.93
N TYR A 91 11.33 6.26 21.47
CA TYR A 91 12.60 6.19 20.73
C TYR A 91 13.57 5.14 21.27
N ALA A 92 13.18 4.41 22.33
CA ALA A 92 14.03 3.42 22.98
C ALA A 92 14.48 2.27 22.05
N ASP A 93 13.71 1.99 20.98
CA ASP A 93 13.99 0.91 20.02
C ASP A 93 14.75 1.37 18.75
N HIS A 94 15.22 2.62 18.73
CA HIS A 94 15.82 3.24 17.52
C HIS A 94 17.26 3.75 17.71
N ASP A 95 18.01 3.22 18.68
CA ASP A 95 19.45 3.50 18.87
C ASP A 95 20.37 2.81 17.82
#